data_AF-A0A398BSR6-F1
#
_entry.id   AF-A0A398BSR6-F1
#
_cell.length_a   1.000
_cell.length_b   1.000
_cell.length_c   1.000
_cell.angle_alpha   90.00
_cell.angle_beta   90.00
_cell.angle_gamma   90.00
#
_symmetry.space_group_name_H-M   'P 1'
#
loop_
_entity.id
_entity.type
_entity.pdbx_description
1 polymer ?
#
loop_
_entity_poly.entity_id
_entity_poly.type
_entity_poly.pdbx_seq_one_letter_code
_entity_poly.pdbx_strand_id
1 'polypeptide(L)'
;MAGDLPDYYFRIRENGAVVFKVDTENRQRRIDMDEIATINIKNGNVKPHGDRKLSDAEMQVIRNWMAERSALLARRDIDDIHRAVDYLNITTQWVQSKASDAQLDEVTDALLLAMHDLRSVLVRKKAERLLKAAGEEAAEG
;
A
#
# COMPACT_ATOMS: atom_id res chain seq x y z
N MET A 1 -0.48 11.71 -31.06
CA MET A 1 -0.84 10.89 -29.90
C MET A 1 -2.05 11.52 -29.23
N ALA A 2 -3.23 11.28 -29.76
CA ALA A 2 -4.50 11.58 -29.10
C ALA A 2 -5.27 10.26 -29.12
N GLY A 3 -4.74 9.27 -28.37
CA GLY A 3 -5.47 8.04 -28.09
C GLY A 3 -6.44 8.34 -26.95
N ASP A 4 -7.63 7.76 -27.00
CA ASP A 4 -8.70 7.89 -26.00
C ASP A 4 -8.13 8.03 -24.59
N LEU A 5 -8.25 9.24 -24.04
CA LEU A 5 -7.92 9.49 -22.64
C LEU A 5 -9.06 8.94 -21.78
N PRO A 6 -8.76 8.45 -20.57
CA PRO A 6 -9.79 7.96 -19.68
C PRO A 6 -10.69 9.11 -19.22
N ASP A 7 -11.99 8.84 -19.05
CA ASP A 7 -12.97 9.82 -18.54
C ASP A 7 -12.61 10.37 -17.15
N TYR A 8 -11.87 9.58 -16.37
CA TYR A 8 -11.45 9.93 -15.01
C TYR A 8 -9.96 9.68 -14.81
N TYR A 9 -9.30 10.63 -14.15
CA TYR A 9 -7.91 10.54 -13.75
C TYR A 9 -7.77 10.62 -12.23
N PHE A 10 -7.08 9.64 -11.65
CA PHE A 10 -6.84 9.55 -10.21
C PHE A 10 -5.39 9.92 -9.90
N ARG A 11 -5.17 11.12 -9.39
CA ARG A 11 -3.85 11.57 -8.93
C ARG A 11 -3.58 11.00 -7.54
N ILE A 12 -2.72 9.99 -7.48
CA ILE A 12 -2.32 9.31 -6.24
C ILE A 12 -1.72 10.30 -5.24
N ARG A 13 -2.11 10.14 -3.98
CA ARG A 13 -1.51 10.75 -2.80
C ARG A 13 -1.14 9.63 -1.81
N GLU A 14 -0.43 9.98 -0.75
CA GLU A 14 0.00 9.05 0.29
C GLU A 14 -1.15 8.16 0.82
N ASN A 15 -2.32 8.76 1.10
CA ASN A 15 -3.45 8.07 1.72
C ASN A 15 -4.71 7.99 0.82
N GLY A 16 -4.56 8.14 -0.49
CA GLY A 16 -5.70 8.10 -1.42
C GLY A 16 -5.42 8.79 -2.74
N ALA A 17 -6.36 9.60 -3.23
CA ALA A 17 -6.21 10.30 -4.50
C ALA A 17 -7.05 11.56 -4.59
N VAL A 18 -6.70 12.42 -5.54
CA VAL A 18 -7.64 13.41 -6.11
C VAL A 18 -8.22 12.82 -7.38
N VAL A 19 -9.51 12.98 -7.57
CA VAL A 19 -10.23 12.52 -8.75
C VAL A 19 -10.50 13.72 -9.64
N PHE A 20 -10.09 13.59 -10.89
CA PHE A 20 -10.40 14.55 -11.94
C PHE A 20 -11.31 13.90 -12.97
N LYS A 21 -12.32 14.63 -13.43
CA LYS A 21 -13.01 14.32 -14.67
C LYS A 21 -12.19 14.93 -15.81
N VAL A 22 -11.88 14.14 -16.82
CA VAL A 22 -11.06 14.57 -17.96
C VAL A 22 -12.00 15.00 -19.08
N ASP A 23 -11.81 16.22 -19.58
CA ASP A 23 -12.51 16.73 -20.77
C ASP A 23 -11.50 16.90 -21.91
N THR A 24 -11.84 16.32 -23.06
CA THR A 24 -11.01 16.30 -24.26
C THR A 24 -11.69 16.92 -25.48
N GLU A 25 -12.95 17.33 -25.36
CA GLU A 25 -13.76 17.82 -26.48
C GLU A 25 -13.57 19.33 -26.75
N ASN A 26 -12.64 19.97 -26.04
CA ASN A 26 -12.43 21.40 -26.22
C ASN A 26 -11.78 21.71 -27.59
N ARG A 27 -12.30 22.72 -28.30
CA ARG A 27 -11.92 23.08 -29.69
C ARG A 27 -10.41 23.33 -29.88
N GLN A 28 -9.68 23.52 -28.79
CA GLN A 28 -8.25 23.80 -28.75
C GLN A 28 -7.36 22.54 -28.62
N ARG A 29 -7.93 21.32 -28.60
CA ARG A 29 -7.19 20.05 -28.33
C ARG A 29 -6.40 20.09 -27.01
N ARG A 30 -6.91 20.83 -26.03
CA ARG A 30 -6.35 20.88 -24.67
C ARG A 30 -7.06 19.85 -23.80
N ILE A 31 -6.29 19.22 -22.93
CA ILE A 31 -6.81 18.32 -21.90
C ILE A 31 -7.18 19.20 -20.72
N ASP A 32 -8.47 19.29 -20.43
CA ASP A 32 -8.98 19.96 -19.24
C ASP A 32 -9.26 18.91 -18.16
N MET A 33 -8.95 19.22 -16.90
CA MET A 33 -9.14 18.33 -15.76
C MET A 33 -9.92 19.06 -14.68
N ASP A 34 -11.17 18.65 -14.47
CA ASP A 34 -12.05 19.19 -13.44
C ASP A 34 -11.93 18.35 -12.17
N GLU A 35 -11.51 18.95 -11.05
CA GLU A 35 -11.42 18.25 -9.77
C GLU A 35 -12.84 17.96 -9.25
N ILE A 36 -13.19 16.68 -9.09
CA ILE A 36 -14.53 16.30 -8.64
C ILE A 36 -14.57 15.83 -7.19
N ALA A 37 -13.48 15.23 -6.70
CA ALA A 37 -13.44 14.68 -5.34
C ALA A 37 -12.02 14.43 -4.83
N THR A 38 -11.90 14.30 -3.52
CA THR A 38 -10.73 13.73 -2.85
C THR A 38 -11.12 12.43 -2.13
N ILE A 39 -10.25 11.44 -2.20
CA ILE A 39 -10.45 10.10 -1.63
C ILE A 39 -9.44 9.88 -0.52
N ASN A 40 -9.90 9.28 0.58
CA ASN A 40 -9.06 8.68 1.61
C ASN A 40 -9.29 7.16 1.62
N ILE A 41 -8.25 6.41 1.24
CA ILE A 41 -8.32 4.95 1.12
C ILE A 41 -8.30 4.25 2.48
N LYS A 42 -7.75 4.89 3.52
CA LYS A 42 -7.62 4.32 4.87
C LYS A 42 -8.96 4.19 5.58
N ASN A 43 -9.83 5.19 5.43
CA ASN A 43 -11.16 5.21 6.07
C ASN A 43 -12.33 5.11 5.08
N GLY A 44 -12.05 5.04 3.77
CA GLY A 44 -13.08 4.94 2.74
C GLY A 44 -13.79 6.26 2.42
N ASN A 45 -13.37 7.39 2.98
CA ASN A 45 -14.08 8.66 2.78
C ASN A 45 -13.84 9.23 1.38
N VAL A 46 -14.93 9.69 0.76
CA VAL A 46 -14.93 10.45 -0.49
C VAL A 46 -15.52 11.82 -0.20
N LYS A 47 -14.75 12.88 -0.44
CA LYS A 47 -15.17 14.27 -0.24
C LYS A 47 -15.30 14.96 -1.60
N PRO A 48 -16.51 15.34 -2.04
CA PRO A 48 -16.68 16.13 -3.26
C PRO A 48 -15.90 17.45 -3.21
N HIS A 49 -15.49 17.95 -4.36
CA HIS A 49 -14.82 19.24 -4.48
C HIS A 49 -15.84 20.39 -4.46
N GLY A 50 -15.66 21.36 -3.56
CA GLY A 50 -16.59 22.49 -3.39
C GLY A 50 -18.02 22.03 -3.03
N ASP A 51 -19.02 22.68 -3.61
CA ASP A 51 -20.45 22.37 -3.43
C ASP A 51 -20.98 21.33 -4.43
N ARG A 52 -20.09 20.65 -5.17
CA ARG A 52 -20.48 19.67 -6.18
C ARG A 52 -21.15 18.46 -5.54
N LYS A 53 -22.22 17.97 -6.15
CA LYS A 53 -22.79 16.64 -5.87
C LYS A 53 -22.25 15.65 -6.90
N LEU A 54 -21.68 14.54 -6.41
CA LEU A 54 -21.27 13.43 -7.27
C LEU A 54 -22.50 12.66 -7.74
N SER A 55 -22.54 12.36 -9.04
CA SER A 55 -23.49 11.43 -9.64
C SER A 55 -23.23 9.99 -9.21
N ASP A 56 -24.24 9.13 -9.37
CA ASP A 56 -24.10 7.70 -9.06
C ASP A 56 -23.01 7.02 -9.91
N ALA A 57 -22.85 7.45 -11.17
CA ALA A 57 -21.80 6.97 -12.07
C ALA A 57 -20.41 7.38 -11.58
N GLU A 58 -20.20 8.66 -11.23
CA GLU A 58 -18.94 9.14 -10.66
C GLU A 58 -18.60 8.37 -9.37
N MET A 59 -19.60 8.18 -8.50
CA MET A 59 -19.40 7.45 -7.26
C MET A 59 -19.08 5.97 -7.50
N GLN A 60 -19.66 5.33 -8.52
CA GLN A 60 -19.33 3.95 -8.87
C GLN A 60 -17.89 3.82 -9.37
N VAL A 61 -17.43 4.75 -10.23
CA VAL A 61 -16.04 4.78 -10.71
C VAL A 61 -15.07 4.94 -9.54
N ILE A 62 -15.38 5.84 -8.60
CA ILE A 62 -14.58 6.05 -7.39
C ILE A 62 -14.51 4.77 -6.55
N ARG A 63 -15.65 4.10 -6.30
CA ARG A 63 -15.69 2.85 -5.53
C ARG A 63 -14.86 1.74 -6.17
N ASN A 64 -14.97 1.56 -7.48
CA ASN A 64 -14.20 0.55 -8.21
C ASN A 64 -12.69 0.81 -8.09
N TRP A 65 -12.29 2.06 -8.34
CA TRP A 65 -10.89 2.47 -8.20
C TRP A 65 -10.37 2.24 -6.77
N MET A 66 -11.17 2.54 -5.74
CA MET A 66 -10.80 2.31 -4.35
C MET A 66 -10.60 0.82 -4.04
N ALA A 67 -11.46 -0.06 -4.55
CA ALA A 67 -11.34 -1.50 -4.36
C ALA A 67 -10.07 -2.04 -5.02
N GLU A 68 -9.82 -1.67 -6.28
CA GLU A 68 -8.62 -2.05 -7.02
C GLU A 68 -7.34 -1.54 -6.34
N ARG A 69 -7.37 -0.28 -5.89
CA ARG A 69 -6.24 0.33 -5.20
C ARG A 69 -5.94 -0.37 -3.88
N SER A 70 -6.96 -0.71 -3.11
CA SER A 70 -6.81 -1.42 -1.83
C SER A 70 -6.21 -2.82 -2.05
N ALA A 71 -6.71 -3.55 -3.06
CA ALA A 71 -6.17 -4.87 -3.42
C ALA A 71 -4.72 -4.79 -3.92
N LEU A 72 -4.35 -3.73 -4.65
CA LEU A 72 -2.98 -3.48 -5.06
C LEU A 72 -2.07 -3.16 -3.86
N LEU A 73 -2.52 -2.32 -2.93
CA LEU A 73 -1.76 -1.98 -1.73
C LEU A 73 -1.52 -3.22 -0.87
N ALA A 74 -2.55 -4.05 -0.63
CA ALA A 74 -2.40 -5.28 0.12
C ALA A 74 -1.37 -6.26 -0.50
N ARG A 75 -1.32 -6.34 -1.84
CA ARG A 75 -0.29 -7.12 -2.54
C ARG A 75 1.11 -6.54 -2.36
N ARG A 76 1.23 -5.20 -2.37
CA ARG A 76 2.53 -4.54 -2.15
C ARG A 76 3.01 -4.70 -0.72
N ASP A 77 2.10 -4.68 0.25
CA ASP A 77 2.46 -4.86 1.65
C ASP A 77 3.15 -6.22 1.87
N ILE A 78 2.63 -7.31 1.27
CA ILE A 78 3.29 -8.63 1.38
C ILE A 78 4.60 -8.69 0.60
N ASP A 79 4.69 -8.04 -0.57
CA ASP A 79 5.93 -7.95 -1.34
C ASP A 79 7.02 -7.19 -0.57
N ASP A 80 6.67 -6.13 0.16
CA ASP A 80 7.60 -5.36 0.99
C ASP A 80 8.15 -6.20 2.15
N ILE A 81 7.34 -7.10 2.73
CA ILE A 81 7.80 -8.08 3.73
C ILE A 81 8.77 -9.09 3.11
N HIS A 82 8.51 -9.58 1.89
CA HIS A 82 9.48 -10.45 1.19
C HIS A 82 10.80 -9.71 0.92
N ARG A 83 10.75 -8.44 0.51
CA ARG A 83 11.96 -7.63 0.33
C ARG A 83 12.72 -7.43 1.64
N ALA A 84 12.03 -7.31 2.78
CA ALA A 84 12.69 -7.24 4.08
C ALA A 84 13.51 -8.52 4.38
N VAL A 85 12.98 -9.70 4.04
CA VAL A 85 13.71 -10.97 4.14
C VAL A 85 14.95 -10.97 3.25
N ASP A 86 14.81 -10.53 2.00
CA ASP A 86 15.94 -10.42 1.07
C ASP A 86 17.02 -9.46 1.57
N TYR A 87 16.62 -8.30 2.11
CA TYR A 87 17.56 -7.35 2.71
C TYR A 87 18.31 -7.96 3.90
N LEU A 88 17.65 -8.71 4.79
CA LEU A 88 18.34 -9.39 5.89
C LEU A 88 19.36 -10.42 5.38
N ASN A 89 19.01 -11.17 4.33
CA ASN A 89 19.92 -12.15 3.73
C ASN A 89 21.13 -11.47 3.06
N ILE A 90 20.91 -10.40 2.30
CA ILE A 90 21.97 -9.62 1.65
C ILE A 90 22.87 -8.96 2.71
N THR A 91 22.29 -8.39 3.77
CA THR A 91 23.03 -7.81 4.89
C THR A 91 23.89 -8.87 5.58
N THR A 92 23.34 -10.08 5.80
CA THR A 92 24.10 -11.21 6.36
C THR A 92 25.32 -11.56 5.49
N GLN A 93 25.14 -11.65 4.18
CA GLN A 93 26.24 -11.91 3.25
C GLN A 93 27.28 -10.78 3.28
N TRP A 94 26.84 -9.52 3.36
CA TRP A 94 27.73 -8.37 3.44
C TRP A 94 28.56 -8.39 4.74
N VAL A 95 27.93 -8.65 5.90
CA VAL A 95 28.62 -8.82 7.19
C VAL A 95 29.69 -9.91 7.09
N GLN A 96 29.38 -11.03 6.44
CA GLN A 96 30.30 -12.17 6.35
C GLN A 96 31.51 -11.90 5.44
N SER A 97 31.34 -11.13 4.37
CA SER A 97 32.31 -11.12 3.26
C SER A 97 32.90 -9.75 2.91
N LYS A 98 32.36 -8.65 3.46
CA LYS A 98 32.70 -7.29 3.03
C LYS A 98 32.81 -6.24 4.14
N ALA A 99 32.10 -6.41 5.25
CA ALA A 99 32.05 -5.41 6.31
C ALA A 99 33.43 -5.21 6.97
N SER A 100 33.79 -3.96 7.27
CA SER A 100 34.95 -3.64 8.10
C SER A 100 34.56 -3.55 9.57
N ASP A 101 35.54 -3.67 10.47
CA ASP A 101 35.31 -3.60 11.93
C ASP A 101 34.59 -2.30 12.33
N ALA A 102 35.02 -1.15 11.80
CA ALA A 102 34.38 0.14 12.09
C ALA A 102 32.92 0.20 11.62
N GLN A 103 32.59 -0.43 10.49
CA GLN A 103 31.20 -0.51 10.01
C GLN A 103 30.37 -1.46 10.88
N LEU A 104 30.96 -2.56 11.36
CA LEU A 104 30.30 -3.48 12.27
C LEU A 104 29.98 -2.82 13.61
N ASP A 105 30.93 -2.07 14.19
CA ASP A 105 30.72 -1.31 15.42
C ASP A 105 29.55 -0.30 15.29
N GLU A 106 29.37 0.30 14.11
CA GLU A 106 28.28 1.25 13.86
C GLU A 106 26.89 0.59 13.82
N VAL A 107 26.75 -0.60 13.23
CA VAL A 107 25.43 -1.17 12.89
C VAL A 107 25.00 -2.37 13.73
N THR A 108 25.92 -3.03 14.44
CA THR A 108 25.68 -4.34 15.08
C THR A 108 24.54 -4.30 16.09
N ASP A 109 24.61 -3.40 17.08
CA ASP A 109 23.60 -3.33 18.14
C ASP A 109 22.21 -2.98 17.59
N ALA A 110 22.14 -2.04 16.64
CA ALA A 110 20.90 -1.66 15.99
C ALA A 110 20.26 -2.83 15.22
N LEU A 111 21.06 -3.59 14.47
CA LEU A 111 20.59 -4.77 13.76
C LEU A 111 20.13 -5.87 14.72
N LEU A 112 20.90 -6.16 15.78
CA LEU A 112 20.56 -7.19 16.77
C LEU A 112 19.25 -6.86 17.49
N LEU A 113 19.05 -5.61 17.90
CA LEU A 113 17.82 -5.17 18.56
C LEU A 113 16.60 -5.27 17.62
N ALA A 114 16.72 -4.79 16.38
CA ALA A 114 15.63 -4.86 15.41
C ALA A 114 15.23 -6.31 15.08
N MET A 115 16.22 -7.20 14.90
CA MET A 115 15.96 -8.63 14.67
C MET A 115 15.33 -9.31 15.90
N HIS A 116 15.77 -8.96 17.11
CA HIS A 116 15.23 -9.51 18.34
C HIS A 116 13.76 -9.15 18.55
N ASP A 117 13.40 -7.87 18.36
CA ASP A 117 12.02 -7.41 18.48
C ASP A 117 11.10 -8.10 17.47
N LEU A 118 11.49 -8.08 16.19
CA LEU A 118 10.74 -8.73 15.12
C LEU A 118 10.54 -10.23 15.39
N ARG A 119 11.61 -10.94 15.79
CA ARG A 119 11.55 -12.37 16.13
C ARG A 119 10.56 -12.61 17.27
N SER A 120 10.61 -11.81 18.34
CA SER A 120 9.76 -11.98 19.52
C SER A 120 8.27 -11.83 19.15
N VAL A 121 7.93 -10.83 18.34
CA VAL A 121 6.56 -10.63 17.85
C VAL A 121 6.09 -11.79 16.96
N LEU A 122 6.94 -12.24 16.02
CA LEU A 122 6.59 -13.34 15.11
C LEU A 122 6.39 -14.67 15.84
N VAL A 123 7.25 -14.99 16.80
CA VAL A 123 7.12 -16.23 17.62
C VAL A 123 5.81 -16.21 18.39
N ARG A 124 5.48 -15.10 19.05
CA ARG A 124 4.20 -14.95 19.76
C ARG A 124 3.00 -15.13 18.83
N LYS A 125 3.00 -14.46 17.68
CA LYS A 125 1.92 -14.58 16.68
C LYS A 125 1.76 -16.00 16.13
N LYS A 126 2.87 -16.72 15.93
CA LYS A 126 2.84 -18.12 15.51
C LYS A 126 2.21 -19.01 16.58
N ALA A 127 2.56 -18.80 17.85
CA ALA A 127 1.96 -19.55 18.97
C ALA A 127 0.45 -19.29 19.10
N GLU A 128 0.02 -18.02 19.04
CA GLU A 128 -1.40 -17.62 19.05
C GLU A 128 -2.21 -18.36 17.96
N ARG A 129 -1.66 -18.47 16.74
CA ARG A 129 -2.31 -19.16 15.61
C ARG A 129 -2.43 -20.67 15.82
N LEU A 130 -1.40 -21.31 16.38
CA LEU A 130 -1.42 -22.76 16.66
C LEU A 130 -2.46 -23.11 17.73
N LEU A 131 -2.56 -22.30 18.79
CA LEU A 131 -3.58 -22.49 19.83
C LEU A 131 -5.00 -22.32 19.28
N LYS A 132 -5.20 -21.32 18.40
CA LYS A 132 -6.49 -21.11 17.75
C LYS A 132 -6.89 -22.31 16.88
N ALA A 133 -5.97 -22.82 16.04
CA ALA A 133 -6.24 -23.98 15.19
C ALA A 133 -6.59 -25.23 16.02
N ALA A 134 -5.85 -25.50 17.10
CA ALA A 134 -6.15 -26.63 17.99
C ALA A 134 -7.51 -26.51 18.70
N GLY A 135 -7.93 -25.29 19.04
CA GLY A 135 -9.25 -25.04 19.63
C GLY A 135 -10.41 -25.17 18.63
N GLU A 136 -10.19 -24.81 17.36
CA GLU A 136 -11.17 -25.01 16.27
C GLU A 136 -11.34 -26.51 15.96
N GLU A 137 -10.25 -27.27 15.86
CA GLU A 137 -10.27 -28.72 15.68
C GLU A 137 -11.00 -29.46 16.83
N ALA A 138 -10.81 -29.01 18.07
CA ALA A 138 -11.49 -29.58 19.24
C ALA A 138 -12.97 -29.20 19.35
N ALA A 139 -13.43 -28.17 18.63
CA ALA A 139 -14.83 -27.74 18.60
C ALA A 139 -15.62 -28.36 17.42
N GLU A 140 -14.92 -28.83 16.38
CA GLU A 140 -15.49 -29.47 15.20
C GLU A 140 -15.56 -31.01 15.30
N GLY A 141 -14.86 -31.63 16.26
CA GLY A 141 -14.86 -33.08 16.53
C GLY A 141 -15.73 -33.48 17.71
#